data_AF-A0A383BK13-F1
#
_entry.id   AF-A0A383BK13-F1
#
_cell.length_a   1.000
_cell.length_b   1.000
_cell.length_c   1.000
_cell.angle_alpha   90.00
_cell.angle_beta   90.00
_cell.angle_gamma   90.00
#
_symmetry.space_group_name_H-M   'P 1'
#
loop_
_entity.id
_entity.type
_entity.pdbx_description
1 polymer ?
#
loop_
_entity_poly.entity_id
_entity_poly.type
_entity_poly.pdbx_seq_one_letter_code
_entity_poly.pdbx_strand_id
1 'polypeptide(L)' 'MFLVQISDTHIDEPDTLVYGHFDTAAALEKAVDAINAMKPGPDLVLHTGDIASHGSLRRYK' A
#
# COMPACT_ATOMS: atom_id res chain seq x y z
N MET A 1 -8.18 -21.19 -4.67
CA MET A 1 -6.95 -20.39 -4.71
C MET A 1 -7.22 -19.12 -5.51
N PHE A 2 -7.39 -17.99 -4.82
CA PHE A 2 -7.61 -16.65 -5.34
C PHE A 2 -6.63 -15.70 -4.66
N LEU A 3 -6.02 -14.82 -5.47
CA LEU A 3 -4.96 -13.90 -5.06
C LEU A 3 -5.41 -12.48 -5.31
N VAL A 4 -5.00 -11.58 -4.42
CA VAL A 4 -5.03 -10.13 -4.70
C VAL A 4 -3.60 -9.68 -5.00
N GLN A 5 -3.42 -8.96 -6.10
CA GLN A 5 -2.15 -8.32 -6.42
C GLN A 5 -2.29 -6.80 -6.32
N ILE A 6 -1.37 -6.17 -5.59
CA ILE A 6 -1.20 -4.72 -5.52
C ILE A 6 0.24 -4.37 -5.94
N SER A 7 0.48 -3.10 -6.28
CA SER A 7 1.79 -2.63 -6.73
C SER A 7 1.89 -1.12 -6.52
N ASP A 8 3.12 -0.59 -6.59
CA ASP A 8 3.41 0.84 -6.76
C ASP A 8 2.69 1.72 -5.72
N THR A 9 2.75 1.33 -4.44
CA THR A 9 2.07 2.06 -3.36
C THR A 9 2.79 3.35 -2.99
N HIS A 10 4.09 3.46 -3.28
CA HIS A 10 4.87 4.68 -3.13
C HIS A 10 4.65 5.40 -1.79
N ILE A 11 4.60 4.65 -0.68
CA ILE A 11 4.45 5.19 0.67
C ILE A 11 5.58 6.19 0.94
N ASP A 12 5.22 7.36 1.45
CA ASP A 12 6.16 8.43 1.81
C ASP A 12 6.32 8.55 3.33
N GLU A 13 7.12 9.52 3.80
CA GLU A 13 7.25 9.78 5.23
C GLU A 13 5.90 10.20 5.85
N PRO A 14 5.68 9.95 7.16
CA PRO A 14 4.47 10.40 7.84
C PRO A 14 4.19 11.88 7.58
N ASP A 15 2.91 12.23 7.50
CA ASP A 15 2.42 13.60 7.25
C ASP A 15 2.91 14.22 5.93
N THR A 16 3.37 13.39 4.98
CA THR A 16 3.82 13.83 3.65
C THR A 16 2.77 13.54 2.58
N LEU A 17 2.57 14.49 1.67
CA LEU A 17 1.80 14.27 0.45
C LEU A 17 2.75 14.06 -0.73
N VAL A 18 2.60 12.92 -1.41
CA VAL A 18 3.32 12.65 -2.66
C VAL A 18 2.88 13.66 -3.71
N TYR A 19 3.86 14.32 -4.33
CA TYR A 19 3.67 15.47 -5.23
C TYR A 19 2.83 16.62 -4.66
N GLY A 20 2.68 16.72 -3.33
CA GLY A 20 1.84 17.73 -2.68
C GLY A 20 0.32 17.48 -2.78
N HIS A 21 -0.09 16.31 -3.26
CA HIS A 21 -1.49 16.02 -3.56
C HIS A 21 -2.01 14.69 -3.00
N PHE A 22 -1.17 13.66 -2.95
CA PHE A 22 -1.62 12.30 -2.68
C PHE A 22 -1.10 11.81 -1.33
N ASP A 23 -2.04 11.51 -0.43
CA ASP A 23 -1.76 10.74 0.77
C ASP A 23 -1.75 9.25 0.39
N THR A 24 -0.57 8.74 0.02
CA THR A 24 -0.41 7.35 -0.44
C THR A 24 -0.53 6.35 0.71
N ALA A 25 -0.19 6.74 1.93
CA ALA A 25 -0.38 5.92 3.12
C ALA A 25 -1.87 5.68 3.38
N ALA A 26 -2.68 6.74 3.42
CA ALA A 26 -4.13 6.62 3.61
C ALA A 26 -4.81 5.87 2.44
N ALA A 27 -4.27 5.98 1.23
CA ALA A 27 -4.77 5.21 0.09
C ALA A 27 -4.49 3.70 0.25
N LEU A 28 -3.29 3.32 0.69
CA LEU A 28 -2.94 1.94 0.96
C LEU A 28 -3.76 1.36 2.13
N GLU A 29 -3.97 2.11 3.21
CA GLU A 29 -4.82 1.69 4.33
C GLU A 29 -6.23 1.32 3.84
N LYS A 30 -6.84 2.16 3.00
CA LYS A 30 -8.16 1.88 2.41
C LYS A 30 -8.17 0.63 1.53
N ALA A 31 -7.09 0.41 0.76
CA ALA A 31 -6.96 -0.80 -0.05
C ALA A 31 -6.86 -2.05 0.84
N VAL A 32 -6.06 -1.99 1.91
CA VAL A 32 -5.94 -3.07 2.91
C VAL A 32 -7.28 -3.35 3.58
N ASP A 33 -8.03 -2.33 3.98
CA ASP A 33 -9.37 -2.48 4.56
C ASP A 33 -10.34 -3.16 3.61
N ALA A 34 -10.34 -2.76 2.34
CA ALA A 34 -11.18 -3.37 1.31
C ALA A 34 -10.83 -4.85 1.09
N ILE A 35 -9.54 -5.19 1.08
CA ILE A 35 -9.05 -6.57 0.97
C ILE A 35 -9.48 -7.40 2.19
N ASN A 36 -9.32 -6.85 3.39
CA ASN A 36 -9.69 -7.51 4.65
C ASN A 36 -11.21 -7.75 4.77
N ALA A 37 -12.03 -6.94 4.09
CA ALA A 37 -13.49 -7.08 4.09
C ALA A 37 -14.01 -8.17 3.13
N MET A 38 -13.18 -8.71 2.24
CA MET A 38 -13.58 -9.72 1.25
C MET A 38 -14.09 -11.02 1.91
N LYS A 39 -15.16 -11.60 1.36
CA LYS A 39 -15.72 -12.89 1.79
C LYS A 39 -16.02 -13.80 0.60
N PRO A 40 -15.31 -14.95 0.44
CA PRO A 40 -14.16 -15.39 1.25
C PRO A 40 -12.97 -14.41 1.14
N GLY A 41 -12.09 -14.41 2.14
CA GLY A 41 -10.82 -13.67 2.06
C GLY A 41 -9.87 -14.29 1.03
N PRO A 42 -8.87 -13.54 0.52
CA PRO A 42 -7.90 -14.08 -0.44
C PRO A 42 -6.93 -15.05 0.23
N ASP A 43 -6.37 -15.97 -0.56
CA ASP A 43 -5.36 -16.92 -0.09
C ASP A 43 -3.98 -16.26 0.11
N LEU A 44 -3.68 -15.21 -0.66
CA LEU A 44 -2.45 -14.41 -0.57
C LEU A 44 -2.66 -13.02 -1.19
N VAL A 45 -2.00 -12.04 -0.61
CA VAL A 45 -1.80 -10.70 -1.20
C VAL A 45 -0.35 -10.60 -1.69
N LEU A 46 -0.16 -10.31 -2.97
CA LEU A 46 1.15 -10.09 -3.58
C LEU A 46 1.36 -8.59 -3.83
N HIS A 47 2.45 -8.02 -3.31
CA HIS A 47 2.86 -6.65 -3.61
C HIS A 47 4.10 -6.66 -4.50
N THR A 48 4.01 -6.14 -5.73
CA THR A 48 5.04 -6.38 -6.78
C THR A 48 6.15 -5.33 -6.91
N GLY A 49 6.38 -4.49 -5.90
CA GLY A 49 7.46 -3.49 -5.93
C GLY A 49 6.96 -2.06 -5.73
N ASP A 50 7.91 -1.13 -5.72
CA ASP A 50 7.71 0.31 -5.46
C ASP A 50 6.82 0.57 -4.25
N ILE A 51 7.14 -0.14 -3.16
CA ILE A 51 6.41 -0.08 -1.89
C ILE A 51 6.59 1.31 -1.25
N ALA A 52 7.83 1.74 -1.04
CA ALA A 52 8.12 3.05 -0.48
C ALA A 52 8.85 3.93 -1.49
N SER A 53 8.53 5.23 -1.47
CA SER A 53 9.21 6.24 -2.26
C SER A 53 10.65 6.46 -1.76
N HIS A 54 11.57 6.80 -2.67
CA HIS A 54 12.94 7.26 -2.35
C HIS A 54 13.83 6.30 -1.51
N GLY A 55 13.41 5.05 -1.25
CA GLY A 55 14.24 3.99 -0.67
C GLY A 55 14.79 4.23 0.75
N SER A 56 14.21 5.17 1.51
CA SER A 56 14.72 5.51 2.86
C SER A 56 14.19 4.56 3.94
N LEU A 57 15.02 4.26 4.96
CA LEU A 57 14.61 3.42 6.09
C LEU A 57 13.36 3.95 6.83
N ARG A 58 13.18 5.27 6.93
CA ARG A 58 12.04 5.87 7.65
C ARG A 58 10.69 5.50 7.06
N ARG A 59 10.61 5.25 5.77
CA ARG A 59 9.35 4.94 5.05
C ARG A 59 8.94 3.48 5.14
N TYR A 60 9.81 2.63 5.70
CA TYR A 60 9.57 1.20 5.93
C TYR A 60 9.37 0.85 7.41
N LYS A 61 9.32 1.86 8.28
CA LYS A 61 9.09 1.70 9.72
C LYS A 61 7.64 2.00 10.04
#